data_AF-A0A7Y2PKF3-F1
#
_entry.id   AF-A0A7Y2PKF3-F1
#
_cell.length_a   1.000
_cell.length_b   1.000
_cell.length_c   1.000
_cell.angle_alpha   90.00
_cell.angle_beta   90.00
_cell.angle_gamma   90.00
#
_symmetry.space_group_name_H-M   'P 1'
#
loop_
_entity.id
_entity.type
_entity.pdbx_description
1 polymer ?
#
loop_
_entity_poly.entity_id
_entity_poly.type
_entity_poly.pdbx_seq_one_letter_code
_entity_poly.pdbx_strand_id
1 'polypeptide(L)'
;SEVSARFTLDAMPGKQMAIDADLNAGLIDQPQAKQRRQEVAQEAEFYGSMDGASKFVRGDAIAGLLILFINLIGGMAVGIFQHGMTFGEAGKVYALLTIGDGLVAQLPSLLLSTAAAIMVTRASGSEDMGKQI
;
A
#
# COMPACT_ATOMS: atom_id res chain seq x y z
N SER A 1 -9.89 7.68 -5.00
CA SER A 1 -9.14 7.75 -3.72
C SER A 1 -8.23 8.96 -3.61
N GLU A 2 -7.49 9.34 -4.65
CA GLU A 2 -6.64 10.57 -4.67
C GLU A 2 -7.41 11.85 -4.29
N VAL A 3 -8.64 11.98 -4.79
CA VAL A 3 -9.50 13.14 -4.53
C VAL A 3 -9.92 13.22 -3.05
N SER A 4 -10.31 12.11 -2.42
CA SER A 4 -10.67 12.12 -0.98
C SER A 4 -9.49 12.37 -0.06
N ALA A 5 -8.33 11.74 -0.31
CA ALA A 5 -7.14 11.97 0.51
C ALA A 5 -6.69 13.44 0.41
N ARG A 6 -6.73 14.00 -0.80
CA ARG A 6 -6.39 15.41 -1.03
C ARG A 6 -7.41 16.38 -0.43
N PHE A 7 -8.71 16.08 -0.49
CA PHE A 7 -9.74 16.89 0.19
C PHE A 7 -9.59 16.86 1.70
N THR A 8 -9.26 15.72 2.31
CA THR A 8 -9.01 15.64 3.75
C THR A 8 -7.75 16.42 4.13
N LEU A 9 -6.69 16.35 3.32
CA LEU A 9 -5.45 17.11 3.53
C LEU A 9 -5.64 18.62 3.34
N ASP A 10 -6.42 19.05 2.36
CA ASP A 10 -6.73 20.46 2.11
C ASP A 10 -7.60 21.07 3.24
N ALA A 11 -8.33 20.25 3.99
CA ALA A 11 -9.11 20.67 5.16
C ALA A 11 -8.28 20.82 6.45
N MET A 12 -7.03 20.34 6.46
CA MET A 12 -6.16 20.33 7.65
C MET A 12 -5.83 21.72 8.19
N PRO A 13 -5.55 22.74 7.36
CA PRO A 13 -5.37 24.11 7.84
C PRO A 13 -6.63 24.63 8.53
N GLY A 14 -7.81 24.30 8.01
CA GLY A 14 -9.09 24.68 8.61
C GLY A 14 -9.32 24.01 9.98
N LYS A 15 -8.98 22.72 10.12
CA LYS A 15 -9.05 22.02 11.41
C LYS A 15 -8.07 22.62 12.44
N GLN A 16 -6.86 23.01 12.03
CA GLN A 16 -5.90 23.67 12.92
C GLN A 16 -6.38 25.07 13.34
N MET A 17 -6.92 25.86 12.40
CA MET A 17 -7.50 27.17 12.70
C MET A 17 -8.72 27.07 13.63
N ALA A 18 -9.53 26.02 13.51
CA ALA A 18 -10.65 25.77 14.43
C ALA A 18 -10.17 25.49 15.86
N ILE A 19 -9.08 24.71 16.03
CA ILE A 19 -8.47 24.48 17.34
C ILE A 19 -7.93 25.80 17.92
N ASP A 20 -7.32 26.64 17.10
CA ASP A 20 -6.80 27.94 17.52
C ASP A 20 -7.93 28.90 17.92
N ALA A 21 -9.05 28.88 17.18
CA ALA A 21 -10.24 29.66 17.50
C ALA A 21 -10.89 29.19 18.82
N ASP A 22 -11.01 27.88 19.03
CA ASP A 22 -11.54 27.29 20.27
C ASP A 22 -10.67 27.63 21.48
N LEU A 23 -9.34 27.60 21.32
CA LEU A 23 -8.39 27.97 22.38
C LEU A 23 -8.47 29.47 22.70
N ASN A 24 -8.55 30.32 21.68
CA ASN A 24 -8.67 31.77 21.85
C ASN A 24 -10.04 32.17 22.43
N ALA A 25 -11.10 31.41 22.16
CA ALA A 25 -12.42 31.58 22.75
C ALA A 25 -12.54 31.03 24.19
N GLY A 26 -11.50 30.35 24.69
CA GLY A 26 -11.50 29.72 26.01
C GLY A 26 -12.40 28.49 26.12
N LEU A 27 -12.81 27.90 24.99
CA LEU A 27 -13.64 26.68 24.95
C LEU A 27 -12.82 25.43 25.26
N ILE A 28 -11.50 25.48 25.00
CA ILE A 28 -10.53 24.42 25.30
C ILE A 28 -9.30 25.01 25.99
N ASP A 29 -8.60 24.20 26.77
CA ASP A 29 -7.35 24.59 27.41
C ASP A 29 -6.12 24.22 26.55
N GLN A 30 -4.93 24.70 26.94
CA GLN A 30 -3.66 24.39 26.27
C GLN A 30 -3.38 22.88 26.11
N PRO A 31 -3.52 22.05 27.17
CA PRO A 31 -3.29 20.62 27.02
C PRO A 31 -4.28 19.94 26.06
N GLN A 32 -5.57 20.31 26.07
CA GLN A 32 -6.56 19.81 25.10
C GLN A 32 -6.26 20.27 23.67
N ALA A 33 -5.87 21.53 23.48
CA ALA A 33 -5.47 22.04 22.18
C ALA A 33 -4.25 21.29 21.62
N LYS A 34 -3.27 20.98 22.47
CA LYS A 34 -2.10 20.17 22.10
C LYS A 34 -2.50 18.76 21.68
N GLN A 35 -3.39 18.10 22.44
CA GLN A 35 -3.88 16.77 22.11
C GLN A 35 -4.63 16.74 20.77
N ARG A 36 -5.57 17.67 20.54
CA ARG A 36 -6.29 17.78 19.27
C ARG A 36 -5.37 18.07 18.08
N ARG A 37 -4.34 18.89 18.27
CA ARG A 37 -3.32 19.12 17.22
C ARG A 37 -2.54 17.85 16.89
N GLN A 38 -2.24 17.02 17.88
CA GLN A 38 -1.59 15.72 17.67
C GLN A 38 -2.50 14.75 16.90
N GLU A 39 -3.79 14.69 17.23
CA GLU A 39 -4.77 13.86 16.50
C GLU A 39 -4.88 14.29 15.03
N VAL A 40 -4.98 15.60 14.79
CA VAL A 40 -4.99 16.18 13.44
C VAL A 40 -3.68 15.84 12.71
N ALA A 41 -2.52 15.96 13.37
CA ALA A 41 -1.23 15.59 12.76
C ALA A 41 -1.15 14.10 12.37
N GLN A 42 -1.62 13.19 13.23
CA GLN A 42 -1.69 11.75 12.93
C GLN A 42 -2.62 11.44 11.76
N GLU A 43 -3.75 12.14 11.66
CA GLU A 43 -4.67 12.02 10.52
C GLU A 43 -3.97 12.42 9.21
N ALA A 44 -3.20 13.51 9.20
CA ALA A 44 -2.41 13.92 8.02
C ALA A 44 -1.38 12.87 7.63
N GLU A 45 -0.64 12.34 8.60
CA GLU A 45 0.39 11.33 8.36
C GLU A 45 -0.22 10.03 7.81
N PHE A 46 -1.37 9.63 8.34
CA PHE A 46 -2.12 8.47 7.83
C PHE A 46 -2.55 8.69 6.37
N TYR A 47 -3.23 9.80 6.05
CA TYR A 47 -3.67 10.05 4.67
C TYR A 47 -2.49 10.30 3.70
N GLY A 48 -1.40 10.90 4.17
CA GLY A 48 -0.18 11.09 3.40
C GLY A 48 0.52 9.77 3.07
N SER A 49 0.67 8.88 4.06
CA SER A 49 1.22 7.53 3.86
C SER A 49 0.30 6.66 2.99
N MET A 50 -1.02 6.81 3.12
CA MET A 50 -2.00 6.06 2.33
C MET A 50 -2.03 6.48 0.85
N ASP A 51 -1.85 7.77 0.53
CA ASP A 51 -1.71 8.24 -0.87
C ASP A 51 -0.43 7.70 -1.51
N GLY A 52 0.69 7.74 -0.77
CA GLY A 52 1.96 7.16 -1.20
C GLY A 52 1.82 5.67 -1.51
N ALA A 53 1.36 4.87 -0.54
CA ALA A 53 1.14 3.44 -0.71
C ALA A 53 0.21 3.12 -1.90
N SER A 54 -0.88 3.89 -2.05
CA SER A 54 -1.83 3.71 -3.17
C SER A 54 -1.19 3.95 -4.54
N LYS A 55 -0.29 4.94 -4.66
CA LYS A 55 0.47 5.20 -5.89
C LYS A 55 1.47 4.08 -6.20
N PHE A 56 2.16 3.55 -5.19
CA PHE A 56 3.05 2.40 -5.36
C PHE A 56 2.29 1.16 -5.85
N VAL A 57 1.16 0.82 -5.22
CA VAL A 57 0.32 -0.30 -5.64
C VAL A 57 -0.19 -0.13 -7.07
N ARG A 58 -0.60 1.09 -7.44
CA ARG A 58 -1.04 1.38 -8.81
C ARG A 58 0.10 1.24 -9.82
N GLY A 59 1.31 1.69 -9.48
CA GLY A 59 2.50 1.55 -10.32
C GLY A 59 2.90 0.08 -10.52
N ASP A 60 2.89 -0.70 -9.43
CA ASP A 60 3.17 -2.14 -9.45
C ASP A 60 2.18 -2.91 -10.33
N ALA A 61 0.89 -2.60 -10.22
CA ALA A 61 -0.14 -3.21 -11.06
C ALA A 61 0.04 -2.90 -12.55
N ILE A 62 0.43 -1.67 -12.89
CA ILE A 62 0.71 -1.29 -14.29
C ILE A 62 1.94 -2.01 -14.81
N ALA A 63 3.02 -2.09 -14.01
CA ALA A 63 4.23 -2.82 -14.36
C ALA A 63 3.96 -4.31 -14.59
N GLY A 64 3.20 -4.95 -13.70
CA GLY A 64 2.80 -6.36 -13.85
C GLY A 64 1.98 -6.60 -15.12
N LEU A 65 1.07 -5.69 -15.48
CA LEU A 65 0.30 -5.79 -16.72
C LEU A 65 1.19 -5.65 -17.96
N LEU A 66 2.19 -4.76 -17.94
CA LEU A 66 3.16 -4.62 -19.02
C LEU A 66 4.01 -5.89 -19.19
N ILE A 67 4.51 -6.45 -18.08
CA ILE A 67 5.29 -7.69 -18.10
C ILE A 67 4.46 -8.84 -18.68
N LEU A 68 3.19 -8.97 -18.27
CA LEU A 68 2.26 -9.96 -18.80
C LEU A 68 2.14 -9.85 -20.33
N PHE A 69 1.90 -8.64 -20.84
CA PHE A 69 1.77 -8.41 -22.28
C PHE A 69 3.06 -8.71 -23.04
N ILE A 70 4.21 -8.30 -22.51
CA ILE A 70 5.52 -8.54 -23.12
C ILE A 70 5.82 -10.04 -23.16
N ASN A 71 5.63 -10.76 -22.06
CA ASN A 71 5.90 -12.19 -21.99
C ASN A 71 4.96 -12.98 -22.90
N LEU A 72 3.69 -12.59 -22.98
CA LEU A 72 2.72 -13.27 -23.83
C LEU A 72 3.01 -13.02 -25.31
N ILE A 73 3.09 -11.76 -25.75
CA ILE A 73 3.29 -11.43 -27.17
C ILE A 73 4.72 -11.75 -27.62
N GLY A 74 5.72 -11.36 -26.84
CA GLY A 74 7.12 -11.63 -27.13
C GLY A 74 7.42 -13.12 -27.09
N GLY A 75 6.90 -13.82 -26.08
CA GLY A 75 6.99 -15.28 -25.99
C GLY A 75 6.33 -15.99 -27.17
N MET A 76 5.11 -15.61 -27.54
CA MET A 76 4.45 -16.17 -28.73
C MET A 76 5.24 -15.88 -30.02
N ALA A 77 5.76 -14.67 -30.20
CA ALA A 77 6.56 -14.32 -31.35
C ALA A 77 7.84 -15.18 -31.43
N VAL A 78 8.57 -15.33 -30.33
CA VAL A 78 9.75 -16.20 -30.26
C VAL A 78 9.37 -17.67 -30.48
N GLY A 79 8.29 -18.15 -29.86
CA GLY A 79 7.80 -19.51 -30.01
C GLY A 79 7.47 -19.87 -31.46
N ILE A 80 6.81 -18.96 -32.19
CA ILE A 80 6.42 -19.18 -33.58
C ILE A 80 7.63 -18.99 -34.51
N PHE A 81 8.36 -17.89 -34.39
CA PHE A 81 9.41 -17.54 -35.35
C PHE A 81 10.74 -18.27 -35.11
N GLN A 82 11.10 -18.55 -33.86
CA GLN A 82 12.38 -19.19 -33.53
C GLN A 82 12.24 -20.67 -33.17
N HIS A 83 11.12 -21.09 -32.59
CA HIS A 83 10.93 -22.48 -32.14
C HIS A 83 9.98 -23.28 -33.04
N GLY A 84 9.42 -22.66 -34.09
CA GLY A 84 8.54 -23.32 -35.05
C GLY A 84 7.23 -23.85 -34.43
N MET A 85 6.86 -23.36 -33.25
CA MET A 85 5.64 -23.78 -32.56
C MET A 85 4.42 -23.24 -33.30
N THR A 86 3.33 -24.01 -33.29
CA THR A 86 2.05 -23.48 -33.76
C THR A 86 1.56 -22.37 -32.82
N PHE A 87 0.72 -21.46 -33.33
CA PHE A 87 0.15 -20.37 -32.52
C PHE A 87 -0.54 -20.89 -31.24
N GLY A 88 -1.24 -22.02 -31.33
CA GLY A 88 -1.92 -22.63 -30.19
C GLY A 88 -0.96 -23.22 -29.14
N GLU A 89 0.14 -23.84 -29.57
CA GLU A 89 1.16 -24.38 -28.66
C GLU A 89 1.95 -23.27 -27.99
N ALA A 90 2.40 -22.27 -28.77
CA ALA A 90 3.10 -21.10 -28.26
C ALA A 90 2.21 -20.34 -27.25
N GLY A 91 0.93 -20.14 -27.57
CA GLY A 91 -0.03 -19.53 -26.65
C GLY A 91 -0.14 -20.29 -25.32
N LYS A 92 -0.24 -21.63 -25.34
CA LYS A 92 -0.28 -22.45 -24.11
C LYS A 92 1.00 -22.35 -23.29
N VAL A 93 2.16 -22.52 -23.92
CA VAL A 93 3.47 -22.55 -23.24
C VAL A 93 3.78 -21.20 -22.60
N TYR A 94 3.67 -20.11 -23.37
CA TYR A 94 4.03 -18.80 -22.87
C TYR A 94 2.97 -18.20 -21.94
N ALA A 95 1.69 -18.55 -22.07
CA ALA A 95 0.71 -18.23 -21.05
C ALA A 95 1.01 -18.94 -19.72
N LEU A 96 1.35 -20.24 -19.74
CA LEU A 96 1.69 -20.99 -18.53
C LEU A 96 2.95 -20.42 -17.86
N LEU A 97 4.00 -20.12 -18.63
CA LEU A 97 5.22 -19.48 -18.13
C LEU A 97 4.94 -18.12 -17.50
N THR A 98 4.09 -17.30 -18.12
CA THR A 98 3.77 -15.96 -17.61
C THR A 98 2.94 -16.02 -16.32
N ILE A 99 1.99 -16.96 -16.22
CA ILE A 99 1.25 -17.21 -14.99
C ILE A 99 2.22 -17.68 -13.89
N GLY A 100 3.14 -18.59 -14.23
CA GLY A 100 4.18 -19.06 -13.31
C GLY A 100 5.05 -17.93 -12.76
N ASP A 101 5.51 -17.03 -13.62
CA ASP A 101 6.32 -15.86 -13.25
C ASP A 101 5.56 -14.95 -12.26
N GLY A 102 4.28 -14.67 -12.52
CA GLY A 102 3.42 -13.90 -11.61
C GLY A 102 3.22 -14.57 -10.25
N LEU A 103 3.03 -15.89 -10.22
CA LEU A 103 2.90 -16.64 -8.97
C LEU A 103 4.21 -16.67 -8.18
N VAL A 104 5.35 -16.86 -8.85
CA VAL A 104 6.68 -16.87 -8.21
C VAL A 104 7.02 -15.51 -7.62
N ALA A 105 6.64 -14.41 -8.27
CA ALA A 105 6.84 -13.06 -7.73
C ALA A 105 6.02 -12.79 -6.44
N GLN A 106 4.88 -13.45 -6.26
CA GLN A 106 3.95 -13.20 -5.14
C GLN A 106 4.20 -14.08 -3.92
N LEU A 107 4.75 -15.29 -4.11
CA LEU A 107 5.05 -16.22 -3.02
C LEU A 107 5.96 -15.62 -1.92
N PRO A 108 7.07 -14.93 -2.23
CA PRO A 108 7.92 -14.31 -1.20
C PRO A 108 7.19 -13.26 -0.38
N SER A 109 6.38 -12.40 -1.02
CA SER A 109 5.61 -11.35 -0.35
C SER A 109 4.58 -11.94 0.62
N LEU A 110 3.90 -13.03 0.21
CA LEU A 110 2.95 -13.73 1.07
C LEU A 110 3.65 -14.35 2.30
N LEU A 111 4.80 -14.99 2.09
CA LEU A 111 5.59 -15.57 3.18
C LEU A 111 6.10 -14.49 4.15
N LEU A 112 6.63 -13.38 3.62
CA LEU A 112 7.12 -12.26 4.42
C LEU A 112 5.99 -11.61 5.23
N SER A 113 4.82 -11.37 4.61
CA SER A 113 3.64 -10.83 5.29
C SER A 113 3.17 -11.75 6.41
N THR A 114 3.15 -13.06 6.18
CA THR A 114 2.75 -14.04 7.18
C THR A 114 3.77 -14.10 8.33
N ALA A 115 5.07 -14.08 8.03
CA ALA A 115 6.13 -14.05 9.03
C ALA A 115 6.08 -12.78 9.89
N ALA A 116 5.88 -11.61 9.29
CA ALA A 116 5.72 -10.34 10.00
C ALA A 116 4.49 -10.35 10.91
N ALA A 117 3.35 -10.87 10.44
CA ALA A 117 2.14 -11.01 11.25
C ALA A 117 2.35 -11.92 12.48
N ILE A 118 3.06 -13.03 12.30
CA ILE A 118 3.43 -13.93 13.42
C ILE A 118 4.40 -13.21 14.39
N MET A 119 5.33 -12.42 13.88
CA MET A 119 6.28 -11.67 14.72
C MET A 119 5.57 -10.61 15.57
N VAL A 120 4.65 -9.83 14.99
CA VAL A 120 3.88 -8.80 15.72
C VAL A 120 3.02 -9.43 16.81
N THR A 121 2.31 -10.52 16.50
CA THR A 121 1.48 -11.23 17.50
C THR A 121 2.30 -11.84 18.64
N ARG A 122 3.56 -12.21 18.41
CA ARG A 122 4.50 -12.60 19.49
C ARG A 122 5.02 -11.42 20.30
N ALA A 123 5.37 -10.31 19.66
CA ALA A 123 5.92 -9.12 20.33
C ALA A 123 4.90 -8.42 21.23
N SER A 124 3.62 -8.40 20.85
CA SER A 124 2.53 -7.88 21.68
C SER A 124 2.29 -8.69 22.97
N GLY A 125 2.81 -9.91 23.07
CA GLY A 125 2.78 -10.71 24.30
C GLY A 125 3.79 -10.29 25.37
N SER A 126 4.67 -9.33 25.08
CA SER A 126 5.77 -8.91 25.97
C SER A 126 5.68 -7.46 26.51
N GLU A 127 4.63 -6.70 26.20
CA GLU A 127 4.50 -5.29 26.66
C GLU A 127 3.47 -5.03 27.78
N ASP A 128 2.78 -6.05 28.30
CA ASP A 128 1.74 -5.85 29.35
C ASP A 128 2.07 -6.40 30.75
N MET A 129 3.34 -6.75 31.01
CA MET A 129 3.81 -7.28 32.32
C MET A 129 4.71 -6.31 33.09
N GLY A 130 4.59 -4.99 32.83
CA GLY A 130 5.45 -3.96 33.42
C GLY A 130 4.79 -3.00 34.42
N LYS A 131 3.50 -3.15 34.72
CA LYS A 131 2.76 -2.26 35.65
C LYS A 131 1.78 -3.00 36.53
N GLN A 132 2.29 -3.89 37.39
CA GLN A 132 1.62 -4.24 38.64
C GLN A 132 2.68 -4.41 39.74
N ILE A 133 3.07 -3.28 40.32
CA ILE A 133 3.51 -3.16 41.72
C ILE A 133 3.05 -1.79 42.23
#